data_AF-A0A3D2FTB7-F1
#
_entry.id   AF-A0A3D2FTB7-F1
#
_cell.length_a   1.000
_cell.length_b   1.000
_cell.length_c   1.000
_cell.angle_alpha   90.00
_cell.angle_beta   90.00
_cell.angle_gamma   90.00
#
_symmetry.space_group_name_H-M   'P 1'
#
loop_
_entity.id
_entity.type
_entity.pdbx_description
1 polymer ?
#
loop_
_entity_poly.entity_id
_entity_poly.type
_entity_poly.pdbx_seq_one_letter_code
_entity_poly.pdbx_strand_id
1 'polypeptide(L)'
;MAYNSELIRTFVDRGYVHQITNDVGLDERACDQIIPAYIGFDCTADSLHVGSLVQIMMLRVMQRTGHKPIVLMGGGTTKVGDPSGKDAARPLLSDQDIENNKQGIRRVFEQYLTFGDGPTDAIMVDNAEWLDNLAYIRFLRDYGPHFSVNRMLGMESVKLRLEREQPLSFLEFNYAILQAYDFMELRRRYGCLLQMGGSD
;
A
#
# COMPACT_ATOMS: atom_id res chain seq x y z
N MET A 1 12.57 18.99 15.19
CA MET A 1 13.19 17.88 15.94
C MET A 1 14.27 17.28 15.04
N ALA A 2 15.42 16.88 15.59
CA ALA A 2 16.45 16.22 14.81
C ALA A 2 16.26 14.70 14.94
N TYR A 3 15.95 14.03 13.83
CA TYR A 3 15.81 12.57 13.76
C TYR A 3 17.17 11.89 13.74
N ASN A 4 17.32 10.77 14.44
CA ASN A 4 18.57 10.02 14.55
C ASN A 4 18.78 9.08 13.36
N SER A 5 17.72 8.45 12.86
CA SER A 5 17.81 7.54 11.72
C SER A 5 18.04 8.31 10.42
N GLU A 6 18.87 7.74 9.54
CA GLU A 6 19.11 8.31 8.21
C GLU A 6 17.83 8.29 7.37
N LEU A 7 17.00 7.24 7.49
CA LEU A 7 15.73 7.10 6.79
C LEU A 7 14.78 8.26 7.06
N ILE A 8 14.43 8.48 8.34
CA ILE A 8 13.40 9.47 8.70
C ILE A 8 13.91 10.88 8.46
N ARG A 9 15.19 11.16 8.77
CA ARG A 9 15.82 12.43 8.43
C ARG A 9 15.74 12.71 6.94
N THR A 10 16.07 11.72 6.11
CA THR A 10 16.02 11.87 4.65
C THR A 10 14.62 12.12 4.12
N PHE A 11 13.60 11.44 4.67
CA PHE A 11 12.20 11.68 4.29
C PHE A 11 11.74 13.08 4.66
N VAL A 12 12.12 13.58 5.84
CA VAL A 12 11.74 14.91 6.31
C VAL A 12 12.48 16.00 5.54
N ASP A 13 13.79 15.87 5.35
CA ASP A 13 14.61 16.85 4.61
C ASP A 13 14.18 16.99 3.15
N ARG A 14 13.65 15.91 2.56
CA ARG A 14 13.10 15.91 1.19
C ARG A 14 11.62 16.30 1.11
N GLY A 15 10.97 16.58 2.24
CA GLY A 15 9.56 16.95 2.28
C GLY A 15 8.61 15.82 1.86
N TYR A 16 8.98 14.55 2.06
CA TYR A 16 8.14 13.40 1.73
C TYR A 16 7.07 13.10 2.80
N VAL A 17 7.20 13.70 3.98
CA VAL A 17 6.33 13.41 5.11
C VAL A 17 5.13 14.34 5.13
N HIS A 18 3.94 13.77 4.94
CA HIS A 18 2.67 14.45 5.21
C HIS A 18 2.19 14.17 6.65
N GLN A 19 2.07 12.89 7.02
CA GLN A 19 1.64 12.44 8.34
C GLN A 19 2.40 11.17 8.74
N ILE A 20 2.63 10.99 10.05
CA ILE A 20 3.25 9.79 10.64
C ILE A 20 2.48 9.45 11.92
N THR A 21 2.21 8.16 12.14
CA THR A 21 1.44 7.68 13.31
C THR A 21 2.20 7.80 14.63
N ASN A 22 3.50 7.47 14.64
CA ASN A 22 4.42 7.61 15.76
C ASN A 22 5.84 7.82 15.22
N ASP A 23 6.24 9.07 15.06
CA ASP A 23 7.52 9.48 14.47
C ASP A 23 8.72 9.09 15.35
N VAL A 24 8.63 9.33 16.67
CA VAL A 24 9.69 8.98 17.63
C VAL A 24 9.94 7.47 17.64
N GLY A 25 8.89 6.67 17.79
CA GLY A 25 9.03 5.21 17.84
C GLY A 25 9.50 4.62 16.50
N LEU A 26 9.16 5.24 15.38
CA LEU A 26 9.66 4.82 14.07
C LEU A 26 11.15 5.15 13.91
N ASP A 27 11.59 6.34 14.34
CA ASP A 27 12.99 6.76 14.29
C ASP A 27 13.89 5.86 15.13
N GLU A 28 13.49 5.56 16.37
CA GLU A 28 14.20 4.62 17.26
C GLU A 28 14.33 3.24 16.60
N ARG A 29 13.24 2.70 16.07
CA ARG A 29 13.24 1.39 15.39
C ARG A 29 14.09 1.38 14.13
N ALA A 30 14.16 2.49 13.40
CA ALA A 30 14.98 2.62 12.20
C ALA A 30 16.48 2.70 12.53
N CYS A 31 16.85 3.14 13.74
CA CYS A 31 18.23 3.04 14.24
C CYS A 31 18.60 1.62 14.66
N ASP A 32 17.66 0.88 15.24
CA ASP A 32 17.95 -0.40 15.89
C ASP A 32 17.92 -1.60 14.94
N GLN A 33 17.10 -1.55 13.87
CA GLN A 33 16.89 -2.71 13.01
C GLN A 33 16.50 -2.33 11.57
N ILE A 34 16.68 -3.29 10.66
CA ILE A 34 16.13 -3.21 9.29
C ILE A 34 14.61 -3.17 9.41
N ILE A 35 13.98 -2.16 8.83
CA ILE A 35 12.52 -2.06 8.74
C ILE A 35 12.09 -2.61 7.38
N PRO A 36 11.29 -3.68 7.32
CA PRO A 36 10.53 -4.00 6.13
C PRO A 36 9.30 -3.08 6.05
N ALA A 37 9.14 -2.35 4.95
CA ALA A 37 7.97 -1.52 4.72
C ALA A 37 7.48 -1.62 3.29
N TYR A 38 6.19 -1.37 3.11
CA TYR A 38 5.56 -1.54 1.81
C TYR A 38 4.86 -0.28 1.30
N ILE A 39 4.72 -0.22 -0.02
CA ILE A 39 3.75 0.62 -0.72
C ILE A 39 2.98 -0.29 -1.69
N GLY A 40 1.66 -0.13 -1.72
CA GLY A 40 0.77 -0.81 -2.66
C GLY A 40 0.58 -0.05 -3.97
N PHE A 41 0.56 -0.77 -5.08
CA PHE A 41 0.33 -0.24 -6.42
C PHE A 41 -0.75 -1.06 -7.14
N ASP A 42 -1.91 -0.45 -7.34
CA ASP A 42 -2.98 -1.03 -8.15
C ASP A 42 -2.59 -1.08 -9.63
N CYS A 43 -2.85 -2.21 -10.27
CA CYS A 43 -2.44 -2.58 -11.63
C CYS A 43 -3.40 -2.01 -12.67
N THR A 44 -3.59 -0.69 -12.63
CA THR A 44 -4.66 -0.01 -13.37
C THR A 44 -4.24 0.53 -14.74
N ALA A 45 -2.94 0.49 -15.04
CA ALA A 45 -2.35 0.81 -16.33
C ALA A 45 -1.05 0.00 -16.52
N ASP A 46 -0.59 -0.08 -17.76
CA ASP A 46 0.63 -0.82 -18.15
C ASP A 46 1.94 -0.14 -17.73
N SER A 47 1.84 1.07 -17.18
CA SER A 47 2.98 1.80 -16.65
C SER A 47 2.54 2.73 -15.53
N LEU A 48 3.46 3.02 -14.62
CA LEU A 48 3.30 4.08 -13.63
C LEU A 48 3.57 5.44 -14.29
N HIS A 49 2.83 6.46 -13.87
CA HIS A 49 3.07 7.85 -14.28
C HIS A 49 3.79 8.63 -13.18
N VAL A 50 4.13 9.89 -13.47
CA VAL A 50 4.86 10.78 -12.56
C VAL A 50 4.21 10.94 -11.17
N GLY A 51 2.91 10.67 -11.04
CA GLY A 51 2.20 10.71 -9.77
C GLY A 51 2.70 9.68 -8.76
N SER A 52 3.17 8.52 -9.24
CA SER A 52 3.76 7.48 -8.38
C SER A 52 5.24 7.71 -8.08
N LEU A 53 5.88 8.72 -8.68
CA LEU A 53 7.33 8.90 -8.59
C LEU A 53 7.79 9.15 -7.14
N VAL A 54 7.03 9.91 -6.35
CA VAL A 54 7.37 10.14 -4.94
C VAL A 54 7.40 8.82 -4.17
N GLN A 55 6.40 7.96 -4.36
CA GLN A 55 6.32 6.65 -3.73
C GLN A 55 7.48 5.73 -4.15
N ILE A 56 7.80 5.69 -5.45
CA ILE A 56 8.97 4.96 -5.97
C ILE A 56 10.26 5.46 -5.31
N MET A 57 10.43 6.79 -5.20
CA MET A 57 11.60 7.38 -4.58
C MET A 57 11.66 7.12 -3.08
N MET A 58 10.53 7.04 -2.37
CA MET A 58 10.48 6.64 -0.97
C MET A 58 11.00 5.22 -0.77
N LEU A 59 10.55 4.25 -1.59
CA LEU A 59 11.07 2.87 -1.56
C LEU A 59 12.56 2.81 -1.89
N ARG A 60 13.02 3.62 -2.84
CA ARG A 60 14.45 3.70 -3.19
C ARG A 60 15.28 4.28 -2.04
N VAL A 61 14.82 5.34 -1.40
CA VAL A 61 15.47 5.92 -0.21
C VAL A 61 15.51 4.90 0.92
N MET A 62 14.41 4.17 1.11
CA MET A 62 14.34 3.10 2.09
C MET A 62 15.43 2.05 1.85
N GLN A 63 15.59 1.58 0.62
CA GLN A 63 16.68 0.65 0.29
C GLN A 63 18.07 1.26 0.51
N ARG A 64 18.29 2.50 0.06
CA ARG A 64 19.59 3.16 0.17
C ARG A 64 20.02 3.46 1.61
N THR A 65 19.07 3.57 2.53
CA THR A 65 19.31 3.80 3.96
C THR A 65 19.38 2.49 4.75
N GLY A 66 19.46 1.33 4.07
CA GLY A 66 19.70 0.03 4.71
C GLY A 66 18.43 -0.67 5.18
N HIS A 67 17.26 -0.33 4.63
CA HIS A 67 15.99 -0.96 4.98
C HIS A 67 15.41 -1.78 3.82
N LYS A 68 14.36 -2.56 4.09
CA LYS A 68 13.82 -3.55 3.13
C LYS A 68 12.51 -3.05 2.49
N PRO A 69 12.53 -2.57 1.25
CA PRO A 69 11.30 -2.20 0.56
C PRO A 69 10.52 -3.43 0.09
N ILE A 70 9.20 -3.36 0.23
CA ILE A 70 8.24 -4.33 -0.29
C ILE A 70 7.36 -3.60 -1.30
N VAL A 71 7.46 -3.99 -2.57
CA VAL A 71 6.53 -3.52 -3.61
C VAL A 71 5.34 -4.46 -3.61
N LEU A 72 4.18 -3.98 -3.16
CA LEU A 72 2.95 -4.75 -3.20
C LEU A 72 2.20 -4.46 -4.50
N MET A 73 2.16 -5.45 -5.39
CA MET A 73 1.32 -5.45 -6.57
C MET A 73 -0.13 -5.71 -6.16
N GLY A 74 -1.04 -4.83 -6.55
CA GLY A 74 -2.45 -4.89 -6.22
C GLY A 74 -3.27 -5.80 -7.14
N GLY A 75 -2.82 -7.01 -7.46
CA GLY A 75 -3.52 -7.88 -8.42
C GLY A 75 -4.95 -8.24 -7.96
N GLY A 76 -5.15 -8.47 -6.66
CA GLY A 76 -6.46 -8.70 -6.06
C GLY A 76 -7.25 -7.41 -5.83
N THR A 77 -6.61 -6.35 -5.30
CA THR A 77 -7.28 -5.06 -5.04
C THR A 77 -7.74 -4.35 -6.32
N THR A 78 -7.02 -4.53 -7.43
CA THR A 78 -7.40 -3.98 -8.75
C THR A 78 -8.73 -4.55 -9.25
N LYS A 79 -9.07 -5.80 -8.89
CA LYS A 79 -10.36 -6.42 -9.23
C LYS A 79 -11.54 -5.78 -8.49
N VAL A 80 -11.27 -5.06 -7.39
CA VAL A 80 -12.25 -4.37 -6.54
C VAL A 80 -12.34 -2.89 -6.92
N GLY A 81 -11.18 -2.23 -7.02
CA GLY A 81 -11.04 -0.82 -7.39
C GLY A 81 -11.08 0.14 -6.19
N ASP A 82 -10.01 0.92 -6.02
CA ASP A 82 -9.90 1.95 -4.98
C ASP A 82 -10.84 3.14 -5.22
N PRO A 83 -11.73 3.49 -4.25
CA PRO A 83 -12.58 4.68 -4.32
C PRO A 83 -11.89 5.99 -3.90
N SER A 84 -10.68 5.94 -3.32
CA SER A 84 -10.02 7.10 -2.72
C SER A 84 -9.67 8.15 -3.78
N GLY A 85 -10.04 9.41 -3.52
CA GLY A 85 -9.74 10.55 -4.40
C GLY A 85 -10.46 10.56 -5.77
N LYS A 86 -11.48 9.73 -6.00
CA LYS A 86 -12.18 9.64 -7.31
C LYS A 86 -13.69 9.83 -7.23
N ASP A 87 -14.24 10.52 -8.24
CA ASP A 87 -15.67 10.83 -8.34
C ASP A 87 -16.50 9.72 -9.04
N ALA A 88 -15.86 8.80 -9.79
CA ALA A 88 -16.53 7.77 -10.58
C ALA A 88 -15.94 6.37 -10.35
N ALA A 89 -16.80 5.35 -10.46
CA ALA A 89 -16.41 3.94 -10.35
C ALA A 89 -15.45 3.54 -11.48
N ARG A 90 -14.45 2.70 -11.18
CA ARG A 90 -13.47 2.24 -12.16
C ARG A 90 -14.06 1.13 -13.06
N PRO A 91 -13.64 1.05 -14.33
CA PRO A 91 -13.92 -0.12 -15.16
C PRO A 91 -13.19 -1.33 -14.58
N LEU A 92 -13.87 -2.48 -14.58
CA LEU A 92 -13.28 -3.76 -14.17
C LEU A 92 -12.37 -4.26 -15.29
N LEU A 93 -11.10 -4.51 -14.95
CA LEU A 93 -10.11 -5.06 -15.87
C LEU A 93 -10.22 -6.58 -15.93
N SER A 94 -9.83 -7.17 -17.08
CA SER A 94 -9.68 -8.62 -17.16
C SER A 94 -8.42 -9.09 -16.42
N ASP A 95 -8.39 -10.35 -15.99
CA ASP A 95 -7.19 -10.93 -15.36
C ASP A 95 -5.96 -10.84 -16.28
N GLN A 96 -6.16 -10.94 -17.60
CA GLN A 96 -5.10 -10.79 -18.58
C GLN A 96 -4.55 -9.36 -18.64
N ASP A 97 -5.43 -8.35 -18.57
CA ASP A 97 -5.01 -6.95 -18.54
C ASP A 97 -4.27 -6.62 -17.24
N ILE A 98 -4.75 -7.14 -16.11
CA ILE A 98 -4.08 -7.00 -14.80
C ILE A 98 -2.67 -7.60 -14.86
N GLU A 99 -2.50 -8.78 -15.45
CA GLU A 99 -1.18 -9.41 -15.57
C GLU A 99 -0.24 -8.65 -16.51
N ASN A 100 -0.76 -8.15 -17.64
CA ASN A 100 0.01 -7.28 -18.54
C ASN A 100 0.47 -6.01 -17.80
N ASN A 101 -0.41 -5.41 -17.00
CA ASN A 101 -0.12 -4.23 -16.22
C ASN A 101 0.93 -4.49 -15.14
N LYS A 102 0.84 -5.64 -14.46
CA LYS A 102 1.85 -6.05 -13.47
C LYS A 102 3.25 -6.14 -14.08
N GLN A 103 3.38 -6.73 -15.26
CA GLN A 103 4.66 -6.87 -15.95
C GLN A 103 5.26 -5.51 -16.33
N GLY A 104 4.42 -4.58 -16.80
CA GLY A 104 4.86 -3.23 -17.13
C GLY A 104 5.32 -2.44 -15.89
N ILE A 105 4.54 -2.48 -14.81
CA ILE A 105 4.91 -1.87 -13.53
C ILE A 105 6.20 -2.47 -12.97
N ARG A 106 6.38 -3.79 -13.05
CA ARG A 106 7.61 -4.47 -12.61
C ARG A 106 8.86 -3.89 -13.27
N ARG A 107 8.84 -3.70 -14.58
CA ARG A 107 9.96 -3.12 -15.35
C ARG A 107 10.35 -1.73 -14.87
N VAL A 108 9.38 -0.94 -14.38
CA VAL A 108 9.67 0.37 -13.78
C VAL A 108 10.50 0.18 -12.51
N PHE A 109 10.04 -0.65 -11.57
CA PHE A 109 10.73 -0.85 -10.30
C PHE A 109 12.14 -1.44 -10.43
N GLU A 110 12.36 -2.32 -11.41
CA GLU A 110 13.68 -2.89 -11.71
C GLU A 110 14.75 -1.83 -12.04
N GLN A 111 14.35 -0.61 -12.43
CA GLN A 111 15.26 0.51 -12.65
C GLN A 111 15.63 1.27 -11.37
N TYR A 112 14.84 1.16 -10.30
CA TYR A 112 14.99 1.95 -9.08
C TYR A 112 15.43 1.14 -7.86
N LEU A 113 15.15 -0.16 -7.86
CA LEU A 113 15.38 -1.06 -6.73
C LEU A 113 16.22 -2.27 -7.14
N THR A 114 17.08 -2.72 -6.23
CA THR A 114 17.78 -4.00 -6.33
C THR A 114 16.90 -5.09 -5.72
N PHE A 115 16.50 -6.08 -6.50
CA PHE A 115 15.71 -7.23 -6.03
C PHE A 115 16.61 -8.42 -5.69
N GLY A 116 16.22 -9.21 -4.69
CA GLY A 116 16.98 -10.36 -4.23
C GLY A 116 16.55 -10.87 -2.85
N ASP A 117 17.31 -11.84 -2.33
CA ASP A 117 17.04 -12.51 -1.05
C ASP A 117 17.82 -11.90 0.13
N GLY A 118 18.61 -10.85 -0.12
CA GLY A 118 19.37 -10.15 0.90
C GLY A 118 18.47 -9.47 1.95
N PRO A 119 19.03 -9.14 3.14
CA PRO A 119 18.28 -8.49 4.22
C PRO A 119 17.63 -7.16 3.82
N THR A 120 18.24 -6.43 2.89
CA THR A 120 17.77 -5.12 2.39
C THR A 120 17.33 -5.16 0.93
N ASP A 121 17.45 -6.31 0.27
CA ASP A 121 17.01 -6.46 -1.11
C ASP A 121 15.49 -6.32 -1.19
N ALA A 122 15.03 -5.62 -2.22
CA ALA A 122 13.62 -5.41 -2.45
C ALA A 122 12.93 -6.73 -2.77
N ILE A 123 11.68 -6.85 -2.33
CA ILE A 123 10.80 -7.92 -2.78
C ILE A 123 9.58 -7.32 -3.47
N MET A 124 9.05 -8.04 -4.46
CA MET A 124 7.82 -7.71 -5.14
C MET A 124 6.85 -8.88 -4.95
N VAL A 125 5.69 -8.59 -4.38
CA VAL A 125 4.68 -9.59 -4.00
C VAL A 125 3.32 -9.15 -4.51
N ASP A 126 2.40 -10.08 -4.71
CA ASP A 126 1.06 -9.77 -5.22
C ASP A 126 -0.02 -10.13 -4.19
N ASN A 127 -0.89 -9.19 -3.85
CA ASN A 127 -1.99 -9.47 -2.92
C ASN A 127 -3.02 -10.46 -3.47
N ALA A 128 -3.05 -10.73 -4.78
CA ALA A 128 -3.84 -11.81 -5.36
C ALA A 128 -3.53 -13.17 -4.69
N GLU A 129 -2.28 -13.39 -4.23
CA GLU A 129 -1.86 -14.63 -3.58
C GLU A 129 -2.72 -15.00 -2.36
N TRP A 130 -3.18 -14.01 -1.60
CA TRP A 130 -4.02 -14.23 -0.42
C TRP A 130 -5.47 -13.77 -0.59
N LEU A 131 -5.73 -12.76 -1.43
CA LEU A 131 -7.08 -12.23 -1.64
C LEU A 131 -7.93 -13.15 -2.52
N ASP A 132 -7.38 -13.78 -3.56
CA ASP A 132 -8.16 -14.64 -4.47
C ASP A 132 -8.66 -15.92 -3.77
N ASN A 133 -7.99 -16.32 -2.68
CA ASN A 133 -8.32 -17.51 -1.90
C ASN A 133 -9.19 -17.19 -0.67
N LEU A 134 -9.64 -15.94 -0.52
CA LEU A 134 -10.31 -15.47 0.68
C LEU A 134 -11.79 -15.89 0.67
N ALA A 135 -12.13 -16.90 1.46
CA ALA A 135 -13.51 -17.38 1.58
C ALA A 135 -14.39 -16.36 2.33
N TYR A 136 -15.41 -15.82 1.66
CA TYR A 136 -16.23 -14.71 2.16
C TYR A 136 -16.79 -14.91 3.58
N ILE A 137 -17.43 -16.06 3.87
CA ILE A 137 -18.01 -16.32 5.20
C ILE A 137 -16.93 -16.42 6.27
N ARG A 138 -15.79 -17.05 5.95
CA ARG A 138 -14.67 -17.14 6.88
C ARG A 138 -14.07 -15.77 7.13
N PHE A 139 -13.89 -14.96 6.10
CA PHE A 139 -13.42 -13.59 6.21
C PHE A 139 -14.32 -12.75 7.12
N LEU A 140 -15.63 -12.79 6.89
CA LEU A 140 -16.59 -12.07 7.75
C LEU A 140 -16.53 -12.54 9.20
N ARG A 141 -16.33 -13.83 9.46
CA ARG A 141 -16.25 -14.37 10.81
C ARG A 141 -14.95 -13.98 11.52
N ASP A 142 -13.83 -14.12 10.83
CA ASP A 142 -12.50 -13.96 11.41
C ASP A 142 -12.11 -12.48 11.51
N TYR A 143 -12.56 -11.64 10.57
CA TYR A 143 -12.13 -10.24 10.46
C TYR A 143 -13.26 -9.23 10.59
N GLY A 144 -14.47 -9.56 10.16
CA GLY A 144 -15.64 -8.65 10.21
C GLY A 144 -15.89 -7.99 11.58
N PRO A 145 -15.79 -8.70 12.73
CA PRO A 145 -16.00 -8.10 14.05
C PRO A 145 -15.01 -6.99 14.42
N HIS A 146 -13.86 -6.90 13.73
CA HIS A 146 -12.85 -5.87 13.98
C HIS A 146 -13.15 -4.55 13.27
N PHE A 147 -14.14 -4.50 12.37
CA PHE A 147 -14.51 -3.32 11.61
C PHE A 147 -15.90 -2.81 12.03
N SER A 148 -15.94 -1.58 12.54
CA SER A 148 -17.20 -0.88 12.81
C SER A 148 -17.64 -0.12 11.56
N VAL A 149 -18.84 -0.43 11.06
CA VAL A 149 -19.45 0.30 9.95
C VAL A 149 -19.56 1.80 10.26
N ASN A 150 -19.99 2.17 11.47
CA ASN A 150 -20.07 3.57 11.88
C ASN A 150 -18.73 4.30 11.78
N ARG A 151 -17.63 3.63 12.17
CA ARG A 151 -16.28 4.20 12.05
C ARG A 151 -15.87 4.35 10.59
N MET A 152 -16.11 3.33 9.76
CA MET A 152 -15.77 3.37 8.33
C MET A 152 -16.52 4.48 7.59
N LEU A 153 -17.81 4.69 7.89
CA LEU A 153 -18.61 5.78 7.32
C LEU A 153 -18.09 7.17 7.73
N GLY A 154 -17.37 7.27 8.85
CA GLY A 154 -16.75 8.51 9.32
C GLY A 154 -15.38 8.82 8.70
N MET A 155 -14.79 7.88 7.94
CA MET A 155 -13.53 8.13 7.22
C MET A 155 -13.75 9.18 6.14
N GLU A 156 -12.83 10.14 5.99
CA GLU A 156 -13.00 11.29 5.11
C GLU A 156 -13.28 10.89 3.65
N SER A 157 -12.59 9.87 3.14
CA SER A 157 -12.78 9.32 1.79
C SER A 157 -14.20 8.80 1.54
N VAL A 158 -14.82 8.17 2.53
CA VAL A 158 -16.20 7.64 2.46
C VAL A 158 -17.21 8.77 2.71
N LYS A 159 -16.97 9.58 3.74
CA LYS A 159 -17.85 10.67 4.17
C LYS A 159 -18.08 11.68 3.04
N LEU A 160 -17.03 12.08 2.32
CA LEU A 160 -17.13 13.03 1.21
C LEU A 160 -18.00 12.51 0.06
N ARG A 161 -17.92 11.22 -0.27
CA ARG A 161 -18.76 10.63 -1.33
C ARG A 161 -20.23 10.59 -0.92
N LEU A 162 -20.50 10.25 0.34
CA LEU A 162 -21.85 10.26 0.90
C LEU A 162 -22.45 11.67 0.96
N GLU A 163 -21.67 12.67 1.39
CA GLU A 163 -22.09 14.08 1.43
C GLU A 163 -22.40 14.64 0.03
N ARG A 164 -21.71 14.15 -1.01
CA ARG A 164 -21.92 14.53 -2.41
C ARG A 164 -23.02 13.72 -3.11
N GLU A 165 -23.73 12.85 -2.39
CA GLU A 165 -24.72 11.90 -2.94
C GLU A 165 -24.16 11.02 -4.07
N GLN A 166 -22.84 10.81 -4.09
CA GLN A 166 -22.20 9.94 -5.06
C GLN A 166 -22.40 8.47 -4.60
N PRO A 167 -22.81 7.57 -5.50
CA PRO A 167 -22.93 6.16 -5.17
C PRO A 167 -21.59 5.58 -4.71
N LEU A 168 -21.58 4.94 -3.55
CA LEU A 168 -20.48 4.10 -3.07
C LEU A 168 -20.94 2.65 -3.10
N SER A 169 -20.33 1.84 -3.96
CA SER A 169 -20.69 0.43 -4.08
C SER A 169 -20.19 -0.37 -2.87
N PHE A 170 -20.83 -1.51 -2.61
CA PHE A 170 -20.34 -2.45 -1.60
C PHE A 170 -18.91 -2.91 -1.90
N LEU A 171 -18.55 -3.05 -3.18
CA LEU A 171 -17.22 -3.42 -3.63
C LEU A 171 -16.18 -2.39 -3.16
N GLU A 172 -16.40 -1.11 -3.49
CA GLU A 172 -15.54 0.00 -3.07
C GLU A 172 -15.48 0.17 -1.55
N PHE A 173 -16.60 -0.04 -0.84
CA PHE A 173 -16.64 0.03 0.62
C PHE A 173 -15.73 -1.02 1.30
N ASN A 174 -15.57 -2.19 0.66
CA ASN A 174 -14.70 -3.24 1.18
C ASN A 174 -13.22 -3.00 0.89
N TYR A 175 -12.86 -2.06 0.00
CA TYR A 175 -11.47 -1.82 -0.39
C TYR A 175 -10.57 -1.51 0.82
N ALA A 176 -11.00 -0.64 1.73
CA ALA A 176 -10.25 -0.30 2.94
C ALA A 176 -10.00 -1.53 3.84
N ILE A 177 -10.94 -2.49 3.85
CA ILE A 177 -10.80 -3.73 4.62
C ILE A 177 -9.75 -4.63 3.98
N LEU A 178 -9.73 -4.74 2.65
CA LEU A 178 -8.73 -5.53 1.91
C LEU A 178 -7.34 -4.93 2.07
N GLN A 179 -7.20 -3.60 2.01
CA GLN A 179 -5.91 -2.95 2.24
C GLN A 179 -5.42 -3.13 3.69
N ALA A 180 -6.33 -3.10 4.68
CA ALA A 180 -6.00 -3.44 6.06
C ALA A 180 -5.56 -4.91 6.20
N TYR A 181 -6.19 -5.81 5.44
CA TYR A 181 -5.82 -7.22 5.37
C TYR A 181 -4.42 -7.41 4.77
N ASP A 182 -4.07 -6.66 3.73
CA ASP A 182 -2.74 -6.68 3.12
C ASP A 182 -1.65 -6.35 4.13
N PHE A 183 -1.81 -5.28 4.94
CA PHE A 183 -0.80 -4.95 5.94
C PHE A 183 -0.63 -6.08 6.98
N MET A 184 -1.73 -6.71 7.40
CA MET A 184 -1.68 -7.86 8.30
C MET A 184 -0.96 -9.06 7.67
N GLU A 185 -1.26 -9.42 6.42
CA GLU A 185 -0.60 -10.53 5.73
C GLU A 185 0.89 -10.24 5.48
N LEU A 186 1.23 -9.02 5.06
CA LEU A 186 2.61 -8.60 4.90
C LEU A 186 3.38 -8.63 6.23
N ARG A 187 2.73 -8.27 7.34
CA ARG A 187 3.30 -8.44 8.67
C ARG A 187 3.59 -9.89 9.00
N ARG A 188 2.65 -10.79 8.72
CA ARG A 188 2.77 -12.23 9.02
C ARG A 188 3.83 -12.92 8.16
N ARG A 189 3.88 -12.60 6.87
CA ARG A 189 4.73 -13.27 5.87
C ARG A 189 6.15 -12.71 5.82
N TYR A 190 6.28 -11.39 5.93
CA TYR A 190 7.54 -10.68 5.67
C TYR A 190 8.00 -9.80 6.83
N GLY A 191 7.30 -9.84 7.97
CA GLY A 191 7.64 -9.02 9.13
C GLY A 191 7.43 -7.52 8.92
N CYS A 192 6.61 -7.13 7.94
CA CYS A 192 6.36 -5.72 7.59
C CYS A 192 5.99 -4.86 8.80
N LEU A 193 6.74 -3.79 9.04
CA LEU A 193 6.59 -2.89 10.19
C LEU A 193 5.89 -1.58 9.83
N LEU A 194 5.96 -1.16 8.57
CA LEU A 194 5.52 0.15 8.13
C LEU A 194 4.78 0.05 6.79
N GLN A 195 3.69 0.78 6.67
CA GLN A 195 3.04 1.10 5.40
C GLN A 195 3.39 2.54 5.06
N MET A 196 3.77 2.80 3.82
CA MET A 196 3.89 4.15 3.25
C MET A 196 2.87 4.29 2.11
N GLY A 197 2.48 5.52 1.78
CA GLY A 197 1.44 5.78 0.79
C GLY A 197 1.42 7.23 0.33
N GLY A 198 0.48 7.54 -0.56
CA GLY A 198 0.12 8.92 -0.89
C GLY A 198 -0.54 9.62 0.30
N SER A 199 -0.96 10.87 0.11
CA SER A 199 -1.70 11.62 1.13
C SER A 199 -3.18 11.25 1.20
N ASP A 200 -3.68 10.54 0.20
CA ASP A 200 -5.07 10.12 -0.01
C ASP A 200 -5.49 8.87 0.77
#